data_AF-A0A836XE43-F1
#
_entry.id   AF-A0A836XE43-F1
#
_cell.length_a   1.000
_cell.length_b   1.000
_cell.length_c   1.000
_cell.angle_alpha   90.00
_cell.angle_beta   90.00
_cell.angle_gamma   90.00
#
_symmetry.space_group_name_H-M   'P 1'
#
loop_
_entity.id
_entity.type
_entity.pdbx_description
1 polymer ?
#
loop_
_entity_poly.entity_id
_entity_poly.type
_entity_poly.pdbx_seq_one_letter_code
_entity_poly.pdbx_strand_id
1 'polypeptide(L)'
;MNLNKNSLVGYLRRKKQIGKHEVVLDMRQIGDGMKNQIYVATTAQQRLLVKQAHSKVQIKERWWLDRKRISAEKNCIDILANILPPDIIPTATLEDRTDFVLVTTAPARDAVLWEDDLAMGRVDLQIAAQAGELAAAVHNQTHKVRELKKMFSDTKAFEQLRIHPLYETVAGAFPE
;
A
#
# COMPACT_ATOMS: atom_id res chain seq x y z
N MET A 1 18.05 -3.45 -3.11
CA MET A 1 18.36 -2.11 -3.65
C MET A 1 17.27 -1.14 -3.21
N ASN A 2 17.56 0.12 -2.85
CA ASN A 2 16.52 1.13 -2.62
C ASN A 2 16.20 1.86 -3.93
N LEU A 3 14.93 1.91 -4.30
CA LEU A 3 14.45 2.61 -5.49
C LEU A 3 14.47 4.12 -5.26
N ASN A 4 14.84 4.85 -6.32
CA ASN A 4 14.77 6.30 -6.39
C ASN A 4 14.41 6.72 -7.82
N LYS A 5 14.23 8.03 -8.05
CA LYS A 5 13.89 8.57 -9.38
C LYS A 5 14.82 8.09 -10.50
N ASN A 6 16.12 7.97 -10.24
CA ASN A 6 17.10 7.59 -11.25
C ASN A 6 17.10 6.08 -11.54
N SER A 7 16.76 5.25 -10.55
CA SER A 7 16.75 3.79 -10.70
C SER A 7 15.39 3.20 -11.08
N LEU A 8 14.29 3.95 -10.87
CA LEU A 8 12.92 3.44 -11.04
C LEU A 8 12.61 3.01 -12.47
N VAL A 9 12.91 3.85 -13.47
CA VAL A 9 12.61 3.54 -14.88
C VAL A 9 13.36 2.29 -15.33
N GLY A 10 14.65 2.20 -14.97
CA GLY A 10 15.46 1.02 -15.25
C GLY A 10 14.91 -0.22 -14.56
N TYR A 11 14.46 -0.10 -13.31
CA TYR A 11 13.82 -1.18 -12.57
C TYR A 11 12.53 -1.67 -13.24
N LEU A 12 11.61 -0.76 -13.60
CA LEU A 12 10.35 -1.10 -14.26
C LEU A 12 10.56 -1.80 -15.60
N ARG A 13 11.56 -1.36 -16.39
CA ARG A 13 11.94 -2.03 -17.65
C ARG A 13 12.50 -3.43 -17.40
N ARG A 14 13.43 -3.58 -16.43
CA ARG A 14 14.00 -4.90 -16.07
C ARG A 14 12.93 -5.88 -15.60
N LYS A 15 11.93 -5.40 -14.86
CA LYS A 15 10.78 -6.19 -14.39
C LYS A 15 9.63 -6.27 -15.39
N LYS A 16 9.83 -5.78 -16.62
CA LYS A 16 8.87 -5.81 -17.73
C LYS A 16 7.50 -5.19 -17.39
N GLN A 17 7.47 -4.22 -16.47
CA GLN A 17 6.26 -3.47 -16.13
C GLN A 17 5.97 -2.36 -17.13
N ILE A 18 7.01 -1.86 -17.79
CA ILE A 18 6.92 -0.95 -18.94
C ILE A 18 7.80 -1.47 -20.07
N GLY A 19 7.46 -1.12 -21.30
CA GLY A 19 8.22 -1.47 -22.50
C GLY A 19 9.64 -0.91 -22.49
N LYS A 20 10.55 -1.62 -23.20
CA LYS A 20 11.97 -1.25 -23.29
C LYS A 20 12.18 0.20 -23.79
N HIS A 21 11.32 0.64 -24.71
CA HIS A 21 11.34 1.97 -25.32
C HIS A 21 10.14 2.84 -24.87
N GLU A 22 9.34 2.36 -23.93
CA GLU A 22 8.21 3.12 -23.39
C GLU A 22 8.74 4.34 -22.62
N VAL A 23 8.14 5.49 -22.90
CA VAL A 23 8.50 6.78 -22.30
C VAL A 23 7.67 7.00 -21.04
N VAL A 24 8.36 7.26 -19.93
CA VAL A 24 7.71 7.71 -18.69
C VAL A 24 7.50 9.22 -18.81
N LEU A 25 6.25 9.63 -18.98
CA LEU A 25 5.83 11.02 -19.18
C LEU A 25 5.87 11.82 -17.88
N ASP A 26 5.56 11.17 -16.76
CA ASP A 26 5.52 11.80 -15.45
C ASP A 26 5.87 10.78 -14.37
N MET A 27 6.58 11.23 -13.33
CA MET A 27 6.99 10.39 -12.21
C MET A 27 7.00 11.22 -10.93
N ARG A 28 6.13 10.87 -9.99
CA ARG A 28 5.96 11.60 -8.73
C ARG A 28 6.15 10.68 -7.55
N GLN A 29 6.90 11.15 -6.58
CA GLN A 29 6.93 10.53 -5.26
C GLN A 29 5.66 10.96 -4.51
N ILE A 30 5.01 10.02 -3.85
CA ILE A 30 3.82 10.29 -3.02
C ILE A 30 3.99 9.70 -1.62
N GLY A 31 3.21 10.20 -0.67
CA GLY A 31 3.32 9.83 0.75
C GLY A 31 4.54 10.46 1.44
N ASP A 32 4.68 10.14 2.73
CA ASP A 32 5.71 10.70 3.61
C ASP A 32 7.12 10.12 3.39
N GLY A 33 7.26 9.01 2.65
CA GLY A 33 8.53 8.32 2.45
C GLY A 33 9.09 7.63 3.71
N MET A 34 8.37 7.64 4.83
CA MET A 34 8.92 7.23 6.13
C MET A 34 8.99 5.71 6.25
N LYS A 35 7.88 5.04 5.94
CA LYS A 35 7.75 3.57 6.08
C LYS A 35 7.94 2.87 4.75
N ASN A 36 7.49 3.51 3.66
CA ASN A 36 7.58 2.99 2.31
C ASN A 36 8.04 4.12 1.39
N GLN A 37 8.78 3.77 0.35
CA GLN A 37 9.00 4.63 -0.78
C GLN A 37 7.91 4.36 -1.82
N ILE A 38 7.13 5.37 -2.19
CA ILE A 38 6.04 5.22 -3.16
C ILE A 38 6.25 6.18 -4.32
N TYR A 39 6.12 5.66 -5.54
CA TYR A 39 6.14 6.43 -6.77
C TYR A 39 4.91 6.14 -7.60
N VAL A 40 4.35 7.17 -8.24
CA VAL A 40 3.43 7.01 -9.37
C VAL A 40 4.20 7.30 -10.64
N ALA A 41 4.31 6.33 -11.53
CA ALA A 41 4.91 6.46 -12.84
C ALA A 41 3.81 6.41 -13.91
N THR A 42 3.79 7.40 -14.80
CA THR A 42 2.80 7.51 -15.87
C THR A 42 3.49 7.42 -17.22
N THR A 43 2.96 6.57 -18.10
CA THR A 43 3.35 6.46 -19.50
C THR A 43 2.17 6.86 -20.39
N ALA A 44 2.31 6.74 -21.71
CA ALA A 44 1.19 6.95 -22.63
C ALA A 44 0.15 5.83 -22.55
N GLN A 45 0.54 4.64 -22.06
CA GLN A 45 -0.29 3.43 -22.04
C GLN A 45 -0.95 3.20 -20.68
N GLN A 46 -0.30 3.61 -19.59
CA GLN A 46 -0.71 3.20 -18.25
C GLN A 46 -0.19 4.12 -17.14
N ARG A 47 -0.74 3.92 -15.94
CA ARG A 47 -0.26 4.52 -14.69
C ARG A 47 -0.02 3.43 -13.66
N LEU A 48 1.19 3.42 -13.13
CA LEU A 48 1.67 2.43 -12.18
C LEU A 48 1.99 3.09 -10.85
N LEU A 49 1.55 2.48 -9.76
CA LEU A 49 2.01 2.81 -8.41
C LEU A 49 3.03 1.77 -7.99
N VAL A 50 4.25 2.23 -7.68
CA VAL A 50 5.37 1.41 -7.24
C VAL A 50 5.62 1.69 -5.77
N LYS A 51 5.42 0.70 -4.92
CA LYS A 51 5.62 0.77 -3.48
C LYS A 51 6.77 -0.14 -3.08
N GLN A 52 7.77 0.41 -2.42
CA GLN A 52 8.87 -0.35 -1.83
C GLN A 52 8.84 -0.23 -0.30
N ALA A 53 8.85 -1.37 0.38
CA ALA A 53 8.88 -1.44 1.82
C ALA A 53 10.29 -1.17 2.38
N HIS A 54 10.43 -0.18 3.27
CA HIS A 54 11.66 0.00 4.05
C HIS A 54 11.72 -0.98 5.23
N SER A 55 12.93 -1.38 5.61
CA SER A 55 13.21 -2.19 6.80
C SER A 55 13.29 -1.36 8.07
N LYS A 56 13.42 -0.05 7.96
CA LYS A 56 13.45 0.90 9.07
C LYS A 56 12.66 2.15 8.70
N VAL A 57 11.92 2.71 9.65
CA VAL A 57 11.27 4.01 9.50
C VAL A 57 12.34 5.11 9.37
N GLN A 58 12.14 6.07 8.46
CA GLN A 58 13.06 7.20 8.24
C GLN A 58 12.92 8.29 9.31
N ILE A 59 13.09 7.91 10.57
CA ILE A 59 13.12 8.80 11.75
C ILE A 59 14.39 8.56 12.58
N LYS A 60 14.61 9.40 13.60
CA LYS A 60 15.82 9.31 14.44
C LYS A 60 15.85 8.01 15.25
N GLU A 61 14.69 7.60 15.75
CA GLU A 61 14.49 6.42 16.57
C GLU A 61 14.81 5.13 15.79
N ARG A 62 15.20 4.08 16.53
CA ARG A 62 15.50 2.77 15.93
C ARG A 62 14.23 1.94 15.79
N TRP A 63 13.39 2.31 14.84
CA TRP A 63 12.14 1.61 14.55
C TRP A 63 12.25 0.73 13.30
N TRP A 64 12.36 -0.58 13.54
CA TRP A 64 12.46 -1.61 12.49
C TRP A 64 11.09 -2.11 12.03
N LEU A 65 10.98 -2.39 10.74
CA LEU A 65 9.78 -2.90 10.08
C LEU A 65 10.10 -4.15 9.28
N ASP A 66 9.27 -5.18 9.41
CA ASP A 66 9.33 -6.33 8.53
C ASP A 66 8.89 -5.93 7.12
N ARG A 67 9.74 -6.17 6.14
CA ARG A 67 9.47 -5.87 4.73
C ARG A 67 8.56 -6.91 4.07
N LYS A 68 8.42 -8.11 4.66
CA LYS A 68 7.49 -9.15 4.19
C LYS A 68 6.02 -8.70 4.22
N ARG A 69 5.71 -7.59 4.92
CA ARG A 69 4.40 -6.93 4.85
C ARG A 69 3.93 -6.61 3.43
N ILE A 70 4.87 -6.43 2.49
CA ILE A 70 4.52 -6.17 1.09
C ILE A 70 3.81 -7.38 0.44
N SER A 71 4.17 -8.60 0.86
CA SER A 71 3.50 -9.83 0.43
C SER A 71 2.11 -9.95 1.04
N ALA A 72 1.94 -9.54 2.31
CA ALA A 72 0.62 -9.51 2.95
C ALA A 72 -0.32 -8.50 2.26
N GLU A 73 0.21 -7.34 1.85
CA GLU A 73 -0.55 -6.34 1.08
C GLU A 73 -0.98 -6.88 -0.29
N LYS A 74 -0.08 -7.53 -1.02
CA LYS A 74 -0.42 -8.17 -2.30
C LYS A 74 -1.48 -9.26 -2.12
N ASN A 75 -1.34 -10.13 -1.12
CA ASN A 75 -2.33 -11.16 -0.82
C ASN A 75 -3.71 -10.54 -0.51
N CYS A 76 -3.73 -9.44 0.26
CA CYS A 76 -4.96 -8.72 0.56
C CYS A 76 -5.62 -8.19 -0.73
N ILE A 77 -4.85 -7.54 -1.61
CA ILE A 77 -5.32 -7.07 -2.91
C ILE A 77 -5.97 -8.21 -3.71
N ASP A 78 -5.29 -9.35 -3.84
CA ASP A 78 -5.81 -10.48 -4.62
C ASP A 78 -7.11 -11.05 -4.02
N ILE A 79 -7.21 -11.12 -2.69
CA ILE A 79 -8.42 -11.60 -2.02
C ILE A 79 -9.57 -10.61 -2.25
N LEU A 80 -9.31 -9.32 -2.05
CA LEU A 80 -10.31 -8.27 -2.23
C LEU A 80 -10.80 -8.21 -3.67
N ALA A 81 -9.94 -8.47 -4.67
CA ALA A 81 -10.32 -8.55 -6.07
C ALA A 81 -11.39 -9.62 -6.37
N ASN A 82 -11.47 -10.67 -5.55
CA ASN A 82 -12.48 -11.74 -5.70
C ASN A 82 -13.78 -11.45 -4.95
N ILE A 83 -13.79 -10.44 -4.07
CA ILE A 83 -14.91 -10.13 -3.17
C ILE A 83 -15.63 -8.86 -3.63
N LEU A 84 -14.86 -7.85 -4.04
CA LEU A 84 -15.34 -6.50 -4.33
C LEU A 84 -15.65 -6.31 -5.81
N PRO A 85 -16.52 -5.34 -6.15
CA PRO A 85 -16.73 -4.95 -7.53
C PRO A 85 -15.41 -4.53 -8.23
N PRO A 86 -15.33 -4.67 -9.56
CA PRO A 86 -14.19 -4.18 -10.33
C PRO A 86 -13.87 -2.71 -10.05
N ASP A 87 -12.62 -2.33 -10.24
CA ASP A 87 -12.09 -0.96 -10.12
C ASP A 87 -12.13 -0.32 -8.71
N ILE A 88 -12.65 -1.01 -7.69
CA ILE A 88 -12.63 -0.54 -6.29
C ILE A 88 -11.23 -0.65 -5.65
N ILE A 89 -10.49 -1.70 -5.98
CA ILE A 89 -9.13 -1.96 -5.49
C ILE A 89 -8.16 -2.00 -6.66
N PRO A 90 -6.89 -1.63 -6.45
CA PRO A 90 -5.90 -1.66 -7.52
C PRO A 90 -5.50 -3.10 -7.86
N THR A 91 -5.15 -3.37 -9.11
CA THR A 91 -4.62 -4.67 -9.52
C THR A 91 -3.13 -4.74 -9.25
N ALA A 92 -2.64 -5.80 -8.60
CA ALA A 92 -1.21 -6.07 -8.42
C ALA A 92 -0.59 -6.64 -9.70
N THR A 93 0.32 -5.90 -10.32
CA THR A 93 0.98 -6.28 -11.58
C THR A 93 2.36 -6.90 -11.36
N LEU A 94 2.95 -6.71 -10.16
CA LEU A 94 4.22 -7.31 -9.77
C LEU A 94 4.36 -7.43 -8.26
N GLU A 95 4.82 -8.59 -7.80
CA GLU A 95 5.45 -8.75 -6.48
C GLU A 95 6.94 -9.09 -6.68
N ASP A 96 7.83 -8.25 -6.17
CA ASP A 96 9.26 -8.51 -6.10
C ASP A 96 9.68 -8.78 -4.66
N ARG A 97 9.80 -10.05 -4.32
CA ARG A 97 10.17 -10.51 -2.97
C ARG A 97 11.64 -10.23 -2.63
N THR A 98 12.50 -10.03 -3.61
CA THR A 98 13.93 -9.77 -3.38
C THR A 98 14.15 -8.34 -2.95
N ASP A 99 13.54 -7.38 -3.65
CA ASP A 99 13.67 -5.95 -3.35
C ASP A 99 12.51 -5.40 -2.50
N PHE A 100 11.54 -6.24 -2.13
CA PHE A 100 10.33 -5.90 -1.37
C PHE A 100 9.51 -4.78 -2.02
N VAL A 101 9.24 -4.96 -3.32
CA VAL A 101 8.50 -4.01 -4.16
C VAL A 101 7.18 -4.63 -4.58
N LEU A 102 6.11 -3.85 -4.52
CA LEU A 102 4.81 -4.12 -5.11
C LEU A 102 4.53 -3.06 -6.17
N VAL A 103 4.16 -3.50 -7.36
CA VAL A 103 3.65 -2.62 -8.42
C VAL A 103 2.17 -2.92 -8.60
N THR A 104 1.38 -1.85 -8.68
CA THR A 104 -0.07 -1.92 -8.87
C THR A 104 -0.50 -0.92 -9.93
N THR A 105 -1.74 -1.06 -10.41
CA THR A 105 -2.42 0.03 -11.13
C THR A 105 -2.54 1.25 -10.21
N ALA A 106 -2.26 2.43 -10.72
CA ALA A 106 -2.46 3.66 -9.96
C ALA A 106 -3.96 4.06 -9.96
N PRO A 107 -4.45 4.74 -8.90
CA PRO A 107 -5.80 5.33 -8.90
C PRO A 107 -5.92 6.40 -9.99
N ALA A 108 -7.15 6.85 -10.31
CA ALA A 108 -7.42 7.92 -11.28
C ALA A 108 -6.64 9.22 -10.99
N ARG A 109 -6.47 10.10 -11.99
CA ARG A 109 -5.60 11.30 -11.85
C ARG A 109 -6.17 12.33 -10.91
N ASP A 110 -7.49 12.37 -10.84
CA ASP A 110 -8.36 13.21 -10.04
C ASP A 110 -8.76 12.56 -8.72
N ALA A 111 -8.26 11.35 -8.42
CA ALA A 111 -8.48 10.72 -7.13
C ALA A 111 -7.85 11.55 -6.01
N VAL A 112 -8.64 11.78 -4.96
CA VAL A 112 -8.23 12.50 -3.75
C VAL A 112 -8.18 11.55 -2.55
N LEU A 113 -7.41 11.92 -1.53
CA LEU A 113 -7.46 11.21 -0.26
C LEU A 113 -8.71 11.67 0.49
N TRP A 114 -9.56 10.72 0.87
CA TRP A 114 -10.78 11.03 1.63
C TRP A 114 -10.46 11.73 2.97
N GLU A 115 -9.32 11.40 3.58
CA GLU A 115 -8.82 12.10 4.78
C GLU A 115 -8.60 13.60 4.56
N ASP A 116 -8.11 14.01 3.38
CA ASP A 116 -7.89 15.44 3.06
C ASP A 116 -9.22 16.18 2.93
N ASP A 117 -10.24 15.55 2.35
CA ASP A 117 -11.60 16.11 2.29
C ASP A 117 -12.20 16.27 3.68
N LEU A 118 -12.11 15.23 4.51
CA LEU A 118 -12.61 15.24 5.88
C LEU A 118 -11.90 16.30 6.74
N ALA A 119 -10.58 16.45 6.60
CA ALA A 119 -9.79 17.47 7.29
C ALA A 119 -10.21 18.90 6.91
N MET A 120 -10.74 19.10 5.70
CA MET A 120 -11.30 20.38 5.26
C MET A 120 -12.79 20.54 5.59
N GLY A 121 -13.37 19.62 6.38
CA GLY A 121 -14.79 19.64 6.75
C GLY A 121 -15.74 19.23 5.62
N ARG A 122 -15.24 18.66 4.52
CA ARG A 122 -16.06 18.13 3.43
C ARG A 122 -16.48 16.70 3.77
N VAL A 123 -17.74 16.53 4.14
CA VAL A 123 -18.32 15.23 4.46
C VAL A 123 -19.31 14.83 3.37
N ASP A 124 -19.01 13.73 2.70
CA ASP A 124 -19.91 13.07 1.75
C ASP A 124 -20.43 11.77 2.37
N LEU A 125 -21.74 11.74 2.65
CA LEU A 125 -22.39 10.58 3.26
C LEU A 125 -22.47 9.39 2.31
N GLN A 126 -22.44 9.61 1.00
CA GLN A 126 -22.45 8.54 0.02
C GLN A 126 -21.13 7.76 0.04
N ILE A 127 -19.99 8.46 0.17
CA ILE A 127 -18.68 7.81 0.34
C ILE A 127 -18.69 6.96 1.62
N ALA A 128 -19.25 7.47 2.71
CA ALA A 128 -19.34 6.74 3.97
C ALA A 128 -20.22 5.47 3.85
N ALA A 129 -21.37 5.57 3.19
CA ALA A 129 -22.24 4.43 2.95
C ALA A 129 -21.54 3.35 2.09
N GLN A 130 -20.90 3.75 0.99
CA GLN A 130 -20.15 2.84 0.12
C GLN A 130 -18.99 2.17 0.86
N ALA A 131 -18.23 2.90 1.66
CA ALA A 131 -17.15 2.33 2.48
C ALA A 131 -17.70 1.29 3.46
N GLY A 132 -18.85 1.55 4.08
CA GLY A 132 -19.55 0.61 4.96
C GLY A 132 -20.00 -0.67 4.24
N GLU A 133 -20.59 -0.54 3.06
CA GLU A 133 -21.02 -1.67 2.23
C GLU A 133 -19.84 -2.54 1.80
N LEU A 134 -18.75 -1.92 1.34
CA LEU A 134 -17.52 -2.63 0.96
C LEU A 134 -16.92 -3.36 2.16
N ALA A 135 -16.83 -2.70 3.32
CA ALA A 135 -16.33 -3.33 4.54
C ALA A 135 -17.20 -4.51 4.97
N ALA A 136 -18.53 -4.37 4.92
CA ALA A 136 -19.46 -5.45 5.22
C ALA A 136 -19.29 -6.64 4.27
N ALA A 137 -19.15 -6.39 2.96
CA ALA A 137 -18.89 -7.44 1.97
C ALA A 137 -17.61 -8.22 2.28
N VAL A 138 -16.51 -7.52 2.58
CA VAL A 138 -15.23 -8.14 2.96
C VAL A 138 -15.38 -8.97 4.23
N HIS A 139 -15.96 -8.40 5.30
CA HIS A 139 -16.09 -9.11 6.56
C HIS A 139 -16.99 -10.33 6.45
N ASN A 140 -18.13 -10.23 5.77
CA ASN A 140 -19.06 -11.35 5.59
C ASN A 140 -18.44 -12.51 4.80
N GLN A 141 -17.62 -12.21 3.78
CA GLN A 141 -16.98 -13.25 2.96
C GLN A 141 -15.71 -13.84 3.59
N THR A 142 -15.01 -13.09 4.45
CA THR A 142 -13.72 -13.53 5.03
C THR A 142 -13.85 -14.08 6.46
N HIS A 143 -14.96 -13.81 7.14
CA HIS A 143 -15.19 -14.28 8.51
C HIS A 143 -15.17 -15.81 8.60
N LYS A 144 -14.42 -16.33 9.58
CA LYS A 144 -14.24 -17.77 9.86
C LYS A 144 -13.66 -18.59 8.69
N VAL A 145 -13.11 -17.96 7.66
CA VAL A 145 -12.40 -18.68 6.60
C VAL A 145 -11.02 -19.11 7.11
N ARG A 146 -10.86 -20.41 7.40
CA ARG A 146 -9.65 -20.96 8.02
C ARG A 146 -8.38 -20.69 7.21
N GLU A 147 -8.45 -20.80 5.89
CA GLU A 147 -7.29 -20.61 5.02
C GLU A 147 -6.81 -19.15 5.04
N LEU A 148 -7.74 -18.18 5.09
CA LEU A 148 -7.38 -16.77 5.25
C LEU A 148 -6.79 -16.50 6.63
N LYS A 149 -7.37 -17.07 7.69
CA LYS A 149 -6.81 -16.97 9.05
C LYS A 149 -5.37 -17.49 9.11
N LYS A 150 -5.08 -18.59 8.44
CA LYS A 150 -3.72 -19.14 8.33
C LYS A 150 -2.81 -18.26 7.49
N MET A 151 -3.30 -17.71 6.38
CA MET A 151 -2.52 -16.84 5.50
C MET A 151 -2.07 -15.55 6.19
N PHE A 152 -2.92 -14.97 7.05
CA PHE A 152 -2.66 -13.73 7.78
C PHE A 152 -2.30 -13.95 9.25
N SER A 153 -1.78 -15.13 9.61
CA SER A 153 -1.43 -15.43 11.01
C SER A 153 -0.19 -14.68 11.51
N ASP A 154 0.68 -14.21 10.62
CA ASP A 154 1.84 -13.41 10.98
C ASP A 154 1.44 -11.94 11.21
N THR A 155 1.33 -11.55 12.47
CA THR A 155 0.94 -10.20 12.91
C THR A 155 2.12 -9.28 13.20
N LYS A 156 3.36 -9.73 12.99
CA LYS A 156 4.56 -8.96 13.37
C LYS A 156 4.60 -7.57 12.75
N ALA A 157 4.28 -7.47 11.46
CA ALA A 157 4.25 -6.18 10.78
C ALA A 157 3.14 -5.27 11.33
N PHE A 158 2.00 -5.83 11.72
CA PHE A 158 0.91 -5.08 12.33
C PHE A 158 1.34 -4.53 13.70
N GLU A 159 1.93 -5.35 14.56
CA GLU A 159 2.47 -4.95 15.86
C GLU A 159 3.50 -3.82 15.71
N GLN A 160 4.47 -4.00 14.81
CA GLN A 160 5.51 -3.01 14.54
C GLN A 160 4.96 -1.69 13.96
N LEU A 161 3.84 -1.71 13.24
CA LEU A 161 3.28 -0.51 12.61
C LEU A 161 2.22 0.21 13.45
N ARG A 162 1.48 -0.54 14.26
CA ARG A 162 0.24 -0.07 14.90
C ARG A 162 0.28 -0.18 16.42
N ILE A 163 0.89 -1.22 16.99
CA ILE A 163 0.86 -1.46 18.44
C ILE A 163 2.04 -0.78 19.12
N HIS A 164 3.26 -1.22 18.80
CA HIS A 164 4.48 -0.71 19.41
C HIS A 164 4.61 0.83 19.37
N PRO A 165 4.47 1.50 18.21
CA PRO A 165 4.70 2.94 18.12
C PRO A 165 3.58 3.81 18.68
N LEU A 166 2.33 3.33 18.69
CA LEU A 166 1.17 4.15 19.05
C LEU A 166 0.66 3.88 20.46
N TYR A 167 0.88 2.67 20.97
CA TYR A 167 0.37 2.26 22.28
C TYR A 167 1.51 1.98 23.25
N GLU A 168 2.41 1.05 22.94
CA GLU A 168 3.48 0.67 23.90
C GLU A 168 4.46 1.82 24.14
N THR A 169 4.82 2.57 23.09
CA THR A 169 5.71 3.74 23.22
C THR A 169 5.05 4.83 24.06
N VAL A 170 3.74 5.06 23.88
CA VAL A 170 2.99 6.07 24.64
C VAL A 170 2.82 5.61 26.10
N ALA A 171 2.40 4.37 26.33
CA ALA A 171 2.25 3.80 27.67
C ALA A 171 3.60 3.76 28.43
N GLY A 172 4.70 3.49 27.74
CA GLY A 172 6.03 3.55 28.34
C GLY A 172 6.49 4.97 28.67
N ALA A 173 6.09 5.96 27.88
CA ALA A 173 6.38 7.37 28.15
C ALA A 173 5.46 7.98 29.21
N PHE A 174 4.25 7.46 29.36
CA PHE A 174 3.20 7.91 30.29
C PHE A 174 2.54 6.69 30.98
N PRO A 175 3.21 6.11 32.00
CA PRO A 175 2.75 4.89 32.66
C PRO A 175 1.64 5.08 33.72
N GLU A 176 1.27 6.32 34.04
CA GLU A 176 0.20 6.71 34.98
C GLU A 176 -0.99 7.31 34.23
#